data_AF-A0A5D6WET9-F1
#
_entry.id   AF-A0A5D6WET9-F1
#
_cell.length_a   1.000
_cell.length_b   1.000
_cell.length_c   1.000
_cell.angle_alpha   90.00
_cell.angle_beta   90.00
_cell.angle_gamma   90.00
#
_symmetry.space_group_name_H-M   'P 1'
#
loop_
_entity.id
_entity.type
_entity.pdbx_description
1 polymer ?
#
loop_
_entity_poly.entity_id
_entity_poly.type
_entity_poly.pdbx_seq_one_letter_code
_entity_poly.pdbx_strand_id
1 'polypeptide(L)'
;MDDYTWQKMLRQRRVRQRRRLYLLILLLAACIGTAIWYGFFYTRTPEYALKQLSLALDQHDSARFQKYVNVEVLSSRAYDDLTVDLFAYDSTLTADTKAMFEKFYILIKPQLTKGLEQSVLGRIDSGSWSLPEGTDILKGRQLGIDFERFLERSQLRNTSFVSLGNVEHNGTTVTAELKVREDYTQTPFTLQLVLEQSKDGHWQVVYIKNYRQYLDTIAPLQNSDIASYIDNTESIVEAYNYDFIAYRQRFRELSATANGRLNEQQRSRLAKLLENEVIPALKKRQQRLDEIDVPAGAQYLARQRQQSTETTIKAWQHFIKGLRENSQAEFSTAETLHKQELAIDLRIQDIIHHTAISKNIPNLP
;
A
#
# COMPACT_ATOMS: atom_id res chain seq x y z
N MET A 1 -26.61 -62.23 -57.00
CA MET A 1 -26.65 -61.13 -56.02
C MET A 1 -27.59 -60.09 -56.59
N ASP A 2 -28.81 -60.00 -56.09
CA ASP A 2 -29.89 -59.21 -56.72
C ASP A 2 -29.56 -57.72 -56.74
N ASP A 3 -29.77 -57.09 -57.89
CA ASP A 3 -29.52 -55.66 -58.17
C ASP A 3 -30.25 -54.74 -57.15
N TYR A 4 -31.40 -55.20 -56.66
CA TYR A 4 -32.17 -54.56 -55.60
C TYR A 4 -31.44 -54.47 -54.25
N THR A 5 -30.70 -55.53 -53.87
CA THR A 5 -29.94 -55.57 -52.61
C THR A 5 -28.72 -54.64 -52.66
N TRP A 6 -28.05 -54.56 -53.81
CA TRP A 6 -26.91 -53.68 -54.05
C TRP A 6 -27.33 -52.19 -54.02
N GLN A 7 -28.43 -51.84 -54.68
CA GLN A 7 -28.99 -50.48 -54.62
C GLN A 7 -29.44 -50.09 -53.20
N LYS A 8 -29.99 -51.03 -52.43
CA LYS A 8 -30.39 -50.80 -51.03
C LYS A 8 -29.19 -50.57 -50.12
N MET A 9 -28.10 -51.32 -50.29
CA MET A 9 -26.83 -51.10 -49.56
C MET A 9 -26.18 -49.76 -49.91
N LEU A 10 -26.20 -49.33 -51.17
CA LEU A 10 -25.69 -48.02 -51.59
C LEU A 10 -26.53 -46.86 -51.04
N ARG A 11 -27.87 -46.99 -51.06
CA ARG A 11 -28.76 -46.00 -50.42
C ARG A 11 -28.50 -45.91 -48.91
N GLN A 12 -28.35 -47.04 -48.23
CA GLN A 12 -28.04 -47.06 -46.79
C GLN A 12 -26.66 -46.44 -46.47
N ARG A 13 -25.64 -46.66 -47.32
CA ARG A 13 -24.33 -46.01 -47.19
C ARG A 13 -24.41 -44.50 -47.40
N ARG A 14 -25.12 -44.03 -48.42
CA ARG A 14 -25.34 -42.59 -48.66
C ARG A 14 -26.15 -41.93 -47.54
N VAL A 15 -27.16 -42.60 -47.00
CA VAL A 15 -27.95 -42.08 -45.85
C VAL A 15 -27.09 -42.03 -44.59
N ARG A 16 -26.26 -43.04 -44.31
CA ARG A 16 -25.31 -43.02 -43.17
C ARG A 16 -24.24 -41.94 -43.33
N GLN A 17 -23.69 -41.77 -44.54
CA GLN A 17 -22.73 -40.70 -44.84
C GLN A 17 -23.36 -39.31 -44.72
N ARG A 18 -24.57 -39.11 -45.25
CA ARG A 18 -25.33 -37.86 -45.07
C ARG A 18 -25.63 -37.59 -43.61
N ARG A 19 -26.09 -38.59 -42.84
CA ARG A 19 -26.31 -38.45 -41.38
C ARG A 19 -25.02 -38.08 -40.64
N ARG A 20 -23.89 -38.73 -40.95
CA ARG A 20 -22.58 -38.37 -40.37
C ARG A 20 -22.14 -36.96 -40.75
N LEU A 21 -22.36 -36.55 -42.00
CA LEU A 21 -22.06 -35.20 -42.46
C LEU A 21 -22.95 -34.15 -41.76
N TYR A 22 -24.26 -34.40 -41.63
CA TYR A 22 -25.16 -33.55 -40.87
C TYR A 22 -24.77 -33.45 -39.39
N LEU A 23 -24.37 -34.57 -38.77
CA LEU A 23 -23.88 -34.57 -37.39
C LEU A 23 -22.59 -33.74 -37.26
N LEU A 24 -21.65 -33.86 -38.20
CA LEU A 24 -20.42 -33.06 -38.21
C LEU A 24 -20.70 -31.56 -38.39
N ILE A 25 -21.61 -31.20 -39.31
CA ILE A 25 -22.03 -29.80 -39.52
C ILE A 25 -22.70 -29.24 -38.26
N LEU A 26 -23.58 -30.02 -37.63
CA LEU A 26 -24.26 -29.61 -36.39
C LEU A 26 -23.27 -29.42 -35.24
N LEU A 27 -22.28 -30.30 -35.11
CA LEU A 27 -21.23 -30.20 -34.10
C LEU A 27 -20.36 -28.96 -34.34
N LEU A 28 -19.99 -28.69 -35.59
CA LEU A 28 -19.22 -27.49 -35.96
C LEU A 28 -20.02 -26.21 -35.74
N ALA A 29 -21.32 -26.19 -36.08
CA ALA A 29 -22.21 -25.08 -35.79
C ALA A 29 -22.38 -24.85 -34.29
N ALA A 30 -22.46 -25.92 -33.48
CA ALA A 30 -22.50 -25.83 -32.03
C ALA A 30 -21.18 -25.24 -31.48
N CYS A 31 -20.02 -25.69 -31.96
CA CYS A 31 -18.73 -25.12 -31.57
C CYS A 31 -18.64 -23.63 -31.91
N ILE A 32 -19.04 -23.22 -33.13
CA ILE A 32 -19.07 -21.82 -33.54
C ILE A 32 -20.06 -21.03 -32.68
N GLY A 33 -21.25 -21.56 -32.45
CA GLY A 33 -22.26 -20.94 -31.59
C GLY A 33 -21.76 -20.72 -30.17
N THR A 34 -21.08 -21.71 -29.58
CA THR A 34 -20.45 -21.58 -28.26
C THR A 34 -19.32 -20.56 -28.25
N ALA A 35 -18.50 -20.50 -29.31
CA ALA A 35 -17.41 -19.55 -29.43
C ALA A 35 -17.93 -18.11 -29.59
N ILE A 36 -18.99 -17.90 -30.39
CA ILE A 36 -19.66 -16.61 -30.54
C ILE A 36 -20.33 -16.20 -29.22
N TRP A 37 -21.06 -17.11 -28.58
CA TRP A 37 -21.70 -16.84 -27.30
C TRP A 37 -20.68 -16.45 -26.23
N TYR A 38 -19.60 -17.21 -26.12
CA TYR A 38 -18.51 -16.92 -25.20
C TYR A 38 -17.86 -15.56 -25.52
N GLY A 39 -17.50 -15.34 -26.79
CA GLY A 39 -16.75 -14.17 -27.22
C GLY A 39 -17.53 -12.85 -27.26
N PHE A 40 -18.85 -12.90 -27.49
CA PHE A 40 -19.69 -11.70 -27.63
C PHE A 40 -20.62 -11.43 -26.45
N PHE A 41 -21.06 -12.46 -25.73
CA PHE A 41 -22.03 -12.29 -24.64
C PHE A 41 -21.38 -12.52 -23.28
N TYR A 42 -20.75 -13.67 -23.05
CA TYR A 42 -20.21 -14.01 -21.73
C TYR A 42 -19.05 -13.08 -21.32
N THR A 43 -18.12 -12.79 -22.22
CA THR A 43 -16.98 -11.88 -21.98
C THR A 43 -17.41 -10.42 -21.73
N ARG A 44 -18.66 -10.06 -22.06
CA ARG A 44 -19.24 -8.73 -21.91
C ARG A 44 -20.18 -8.61 -20.70
N THR A 45 -20.06 -9.54 -19.76
CA THR A 45 -20.79 -9.49 -18.49
C THR A 45 -19.92 -8.86 -17.38
N PRO A 46 -20.52 -8.14 -16.42
CA PRO A 46 -19.77 -7.61 -15.29
C PRO A 46 -19.20 -8.73 -14.41
N GLU A 47 -19.90 -9.85 -14.28
CA GLU A 47 -19.44 -11.02 -13.53
C GLU A 47 -18.16 -11.61 -14.15
N TYR A 48 -18.07 -11.63 -15.49
CA TYR A 48 -16.85 -12.04 -16.17
C TYR A 48 -15.69 -11.09 -15.86
N ALA A 49 -15.92 -9.78 -15.87
CA ALA A 49 -14.88 -8.81 -15.53
C ALA A 49 -14.35 -9.01 -14.10
N LEU A 50 -15.24 -9.17 -13.11
CA LEU A 50 -14.86 -9.47 -11.73
C LEU A 50 -14.09 -10.78 -11.59
N LYS A 51 -14.48 -11.82 -12.34
CA LYS A 51 -13.75 -13.09 -12.38
C LYS A 51 -12.34 -12.89 -12.98
N GLN A 52 -12.22 -12.11 -14.04
CA GLN A 52 -10.91 -11.82 -14.65
C GLN A 52 -10.02 -10.99 -13.73
N LEU A 53 -10.60 -10.12 -12.89
CA LEU A 53 -9.86 -9.41 -11.85
C LEU A 53 -9.28 -10.35 -10.81
N SER A 54 -10.08 -11.28 -10.28
CA SER A 54 -9.57 -12.32 -9.37
C SER A 54 -8.42 -13.09 -10.01
N LEU A 55 -8.58 -13.52 -11.27
CA LEU A 55 -7.53 -14.23 -11.99
C LEU A 55 -6.28 -13.37 -12.24
N ALA A 56 -6.43 -12.07 -12.47
CA ALA A 56 -5.31 -11.16 -12.66
C ALA A 56 -4.48 -11.05 -11.37
N LEU A 57 -5.14 -11.00 -10.20
CA LEU A 57 -4.48 -11.01 -8.90
C LEU A 57 -3.78 -12.35 -8.63
N ASP A 58 -4.47 -13.47 -8.86
CA ASP A 58 -3.92 -14.82 -8.64
C ASP A 58 -2.72 -15.11 -9.54
N GLN A 59 -2.77 -14.66 -10.80
CA GLN A 59 -1.75 -14.91 -11.81
C GLN A 59 -0.66 -13.84 -11.87
N HIS A 60 -0.70 -12.83 -11.01
CA HIS A 60 0.25 -11.71 -11.02
C HIS A 60 0.33 -11.03 -12.41
N ASP A 61 -0.85 -10.80 -13.03
CA ASP A 61 -1.00 -10.30 -14.40
C ASP A 61 -1.53 -8.86 -14.36
N SER A 62 -0.63 -7.87 -14.21
CA SER A 62 -1.00 -6.45 -14.15
C SER A 62 -1.65 -5.95 -15.44
N ALA A 63 -1.28 -6.49 -16.60
CA ALA A 63 -1.88 -6.12 -17.88
C ALA A 63 -3.37 -6.53 -17.94
N ARG A 64 -3.70 -7.74 -17.45
CA ARG A 64 -5.10 -8.15 -17.30
C ARG A 64 -5.81 -7.34 -16.25
N PHE A 65 -5.14 -6.99 -15.14
CA PHE A 65 -5.73 -6.13 -14.12
C PHE A 65 -6.13 -4.77 -14.71
N GLN A 66 -5.23 -4.12 -15.45
CA GLN A 66 -5.49 -2.84 -16.13
C GLN A 66 -6.59 -2.94 -17.19
N LYS A 67 -6.80 -4.12 -17.78
CA LYS A 67 -7.91 -4.33 -18.71
C LYS A 67 -9.27 -4.30 -17.99
N TYR A 68 -9.37 -4.79 -16.77
CA TYR A 68 -10.63 -4.89 -16.04
C TYR A 68 -10.77 -3.89 -14.88
N VAL A 69 -9.75 -3.06 -14.64
CA VAL A 69 -9.79 -1.88 -13.77
C VAL A 69 -9.23 -0.70 -14.53
N ASN A 70 -10.00 0.38 -14.61
CA ASN A 70 -9.49 1.67 -15.04
C ASN A 70 -8.67 2.30 -13.89
N VAL A 71 -7.40 1.89 -13.78
CA VAL A 71 -6.53 2.23 -12.64
C VAL A 71 -6.30 3.75 -12.55
N GLU A 72 -6.26 4.45 -13.68
CA GLU A 72 -6.12 5.91 -13.73
C GLU A 72 -7.32 6.61 -13.09
N VAL A 73 -8.53 6.28 -13.53
CA VAL A 73 -9.76 6.88 -12.98
C VAL A 73 -9.97 6.46 -11.53
N LEU A 74 -9.73 5.19 -11.21
CA LEU A 74 -9.88 4.67 -9.85
C LEU A 74 -8.91 5.36 -8.89
N SER A 75 -7.63 5.47 -9.24
CA SER A 75 -6.61 6.10 -8.38
C SER A 75 -6.86 7.59 -8.22
N SER A 76 -7.32 8.27 -9.28
CA SER A 76 -7.70 9.69 -9.24
C SER A 76 -8.87 9.95 -8.29
N ARG A 77 -9.91 9.11 -8.30
CA ARG A 77 -11.06 9.24 -7.40
C ARG A 77 -10.73 8.80 -5.97
N ALA A 78 -9.98 7.72 -5.81
CA ALA A 78 -9.50 7.29 -4.48
C ALA A 78 -8.62 8.36 -3.83
N TYR A 79 -7.81 9.07 -4.62
CA TYR A 79 -7.04 10.22 -4.15
C TYR A 79 -7.95 11.34 -3.63
N ASP A 80 -9.00 11.69 -4.38
CA ASP A 80 -9.96 12.70 -3.95
C ASP A 80 -10.61 12.29 -2.62
N ASP A 81 -11.17 11.09 -2.54
CA ASP A 81 -11.79 10.57 -1.32
C ASP A 81 -10.83 10.58 -0.13
N LEU A 82 -9.57 10.17 -0.34
CA LEU A 82 -8.58 10.14 0.72
C LEU A 82 -8.18 11.55 1.19
N THR A 83 -8.15 12.54 0.31
CA THR A 83 -7.64 13.88 0.60
C THR A 83 -8.69 14.89 1.05
N VAL A 84 -9.98 14.62 0.81
CA VAL A 84 -11.09 15.55 1.16
C VAL A 84 -11.08 15.99 2.63
N ASP A 85 -10.73 15.14 3.59
CA ASP A 85 -10.70 15.51 5.03
C ASP A 85 -9.30 15.47 5.66
N LEU A 86 -8.22 15.56 4.87
CA LEU A 86 -6.87 15.51 5.46
C LEU A 86 -6.63 16.63 6.49
N PHE A 87 -7.37 17.75 6.36
CA PHE A 87 -7.30 18.92 7.26
C PHE A 87 -8.67 19.43 7.72
N ALA A 88 -9.77 18.76 7.34
CA ALA A 88 -11.12 19.23 7.69
C ALA A 88 -11.28 19.36 9.22
N TYR A 89 -10.62 18.47 9.96
CA TYR A 89 -10.77 18.37 11.41
C TYR A 89 -9.66 19.05 12.23
N ASP A 90 -8.67 19.66 11.58
CA ASP A 90 -7.67 20.43 12.31
C ASP A 90 -8.21 21.84 12.62
N SER A 91 -8.67 22.03 13.86
CA SER A 91 -9.18 23.31 14.36
C SER A 91 -8.07 24.33 14.63
N THR A 92 -6.80 23.92 14.58
CA THR A 92 -5.66 24.81 14.81
C THR A 92 -5.25 25.58 13.55
N LEU A 93 -5.68 25.13 12.37
CA LEU A 93 -5.37 25.78 11.09
C LEU A 93 -6.32 26.95 10.80
N THR A 94 -5.74 28.08 10.39
CA THR A 94 -6.51 29.23 9.89
C THR A 94 -7.15 28.91 8.53
N ALA A 95 -8.16 29.68 8.13
CA ALA A 95 -8.81 29.51 6.82
C ALA A 95 -7.82 29.63 5.65
N ASP A 96 -6.89 30.59 5.69
CA ASP A 96 -5.89 30.79 4.65
C ASP A 96 -4.91 29.61 4.56
N THR A 97 -4.51 29.04 5.70
CA THR A 97 -3.66 27.86 5.73
C THR A 97 -4.38 26.63 5.17
N LYS A 98 -5.67 26.45 5.49
CA LYS A 98 -6.50 25.37 4.90
C LYS A 98 -6.57 25.50 3.38
N ALA A 99 -6.85 26.70 2.86
CA ALA A 99 -6.89 26.96 1.42
C ALA A 99 -5.53 26.74 0.72
N MET A 100 -4.42 27.03 1.40
CA MET A 100 -3.07 26.74 0.89
C MET A 100 -2.84 25.24 0.76
N PHE A 101 -3.21 24.45 1.77
CA PHE A 101 -3.12 23.00 1.71
C PHE A 101 -4.01 22.42 0.62
N GLU A 102 -5.29 22.82 0.53
CA GLU A 102 -6.18 22.37 -0.54
C GLU A 102 -5.57 22.57 -1.94
N LYS A 103 -5.01 23.77 -2.21
CA LYS A 103 -4.30 24.06 -3.46
C LYS A 103 -3.08 23.16 -3.67
N PHE A 104 -2.33 22.89 -2.62
CA PHE A 104 -1.17 22.00 -2.68
C PHE A 104 -1.58 20.55 -3.04
N TYR A 105 -2.64 20.01 -2.43
CA TYR A 105 -3.15 18.67 -2.77
C TYR A 105 -3.70 18.59 -4.19
N ILE A 106 -4.30 19.66 -4.71
CA ILE A 106 -4.68 19.72 -6.13
C ILE A 106 -3.43 19.68 -7.04
N LEU A 107 -2.38 20.43 -6.69
CA LEU A 107 -1.17 20.55 -7.49
C LEU A 107 -0.40 19.23 -7.62
N ILE A 108 -0.33 18.45 -6.54
CA ILE A 108 0.46 17.21 -6.48
C ILE A 108 -0.35 15.96 -6.87
N LYS A 109 -1.66 16.11 -7.12
CA LYS A 109 -2.56 14.99 -7.45
C LYS A 109 -1.99 14.10 -8.57
N PRO A 110 -1.51 14.63 -9.71
CA PRO A 110 -1.00 13.79 -10.80
C PRO A 110 0.17 12.89 -10.40
N GLN A 111 1.06 13.37 -9.53
CA GLN A 111 2.21 12.61 -9.05
C GLN A 111 1.76 11.50 -8.10
N LEU A 112 0.83 11.80 -7.19
CA LEU A 112 0.32 10.86 -6.20
C LEU A 112 -0.54 9.77 -6.84
N THR A 113 -1.40 10.11 -7.80
CA THR A 113 -2.23 9.13 -8.53
C THR A 113 -1.36 8.20 -9.36
N LYS A 114 -0.36 8.74 -10.07
CA LYS A 114 0.61 7.92 -10.82
C LYS A 114 1.41 7.00 -9.89
N GLY A 115 1.83 7.51 -8.73
CA GLY A 115 2.51 6.70 -7.71
C GLY A 115 1.64 5.56 -7.20
N LEU A 116 0.35 5.81 -6.95
CA LEU A 116 -0.63 4.79 -6.56
C LEU A 116 -0.78 3.72 -7.63
N GLU A 117 -0.99 4.13 -8.89
CA GLU A 117 -1.09 3.23 -10.03
C GLU A 117 0.14 2.31 -10.10
N GLN A 118 1.34 2.88 -10.08
CA GLN A 118 2.58 2.12 -10.13
C GLN A 118 2.75 1.18 -8.93
N SER A 119 2.35 1.62 -7.73
CA SER A 119 2.43 0.80 -6.52
C SER A 119 1.48 -0.39 -6.57
N VAL A 120 0.25 -0.19 -7.04
CA VAL A 120 -0.75 -1.25 -7.21
C VAL A 120 -0.30 -2.24 -8.28
N LEU A 121 0.12 -1.75 -9.45
CA LEU A 121 0.56 -2.62 -10.55
C LEU A 121 1.84 -3.39 -10.19
N GLY A 122 2.82 -2.72 -9.58
CA GLY A 122 4.03 -3.35 -9.08
C GLY A 122 3.75 -4.40 -8.00
N ARG A 123 2.74 -4.18 -7.14
CA ARG A 123 2.30 -5.17 -6.15
C ARG A 123 1.68 -6.40 -6.80
N ILE A 124 0.93 -6.21 -7.88
CA ILE A 124 0.32 -7.31 -8.65
C ILE A 124 1.40 -8.11 -9.35
N ASP A 125 2.36 -7.46 -10.03
CA ASP A 125 3.41 -8.16 -10.77
C ASP A 125 4.41 -8.88 -9.85
N SER A 126 4.87 -8.21 -8.79
CA SER A 126 5.97 -8.71 -7.95
C SER A 126 5.52 -9.52 -6.74
N GLY A 127 4.25 -9.44 -6.36
CA GLY A 127 3.77 -10.02 -5.10
C GLY A 127 4.15 -9.19 -3.85
N SER A 128 4.83 -8.05 -4.01
CA SER A 128 5.35 -7.25 -2.89
C SER A 128 5.08 -5.76 -3.04
N TRP A 129 4.88 -5.05 -1.92
CA TRP A 129 4.77 -3.60 -1.94
C TRP A 129 6.17 -3.00 -2.00
N SER A 130 6.45 -2.22 -3.04
CA SER A 130 7.68 -1.43 -3.17
C SER A 130 7.38 0.05 -2.98
N LEU A 131 8.39 0.81 -2.57
CA LEU A 131 8.34 2.27 -2.54
C LEU A 131 9.13 2.84 -3.70
N PRO A 132 8.83 4.07 -4.15
CA PRO A 132 9.62 4.76 -5.17
C PRO A 132 11.08 4.93 -4.73
N GLU A 133 12.01 4.61 -5.63
CA GLU A 133 13.46 4.69 -5.39
C GLU A 133 14.15 5.68 -6.37
N GLY A 134 15.49 5.78 -6.29
CA GLY A 134 16.27 6.59 -7.23
C GLY A 134 16.00 8.09 -7.10
N THR A 135 15.68 8.73 -8.23
CA THR A 135 15.39 10.17 -8.37
C THR A 135 13.90 10.48 -8.44
N ASP A 136 13.04 9.55 -8.04
CA ASP A 136 11.59 9.76 -8.03
C ASP A 136 11.20 10.85 -7.01
N ILE A 137 10.30 11.75 -7.41
CA ILE A 137 9.81 12.86 -6.58
C ILE A 137 8.98 12.39 -5.37
N LEU A 138 8.47 11.16 -5.42
CA LEU A 138 7.75 10.51 -4.33
C LEU A 138 8.68 9.82 -3.32
N LYS A 139 9.99 9.74 -3.63
CA LYS A 139 10.95 9.12 -2.73
C LYS A 139 11.13 9.97 -1.48
N GLY A 140 10.87 9.34 -0.33
CA GLY A 140 10.95 10.02 0.96
C GLY A 140 9.89 11.12 1.05
N ARG A 141 10.33 12.38 1.06
CA ARG A 141 9.48 13.55 1.27
C ARG A 141 9.75 14.70 0.29
N GLN A 142 10.33 14.41 -0.88
CA GLN A 142 10.74 15.46 -1.84
C GLN A 142 9.57 16.31 -2.34
N LEU A 143 8.38 15.71 -2.49
CA LEU A 143 7.16 16.39 -2.88
C LEU A 143 6.47 17.14 -1.72
N GLY A 144 7.05 17.13 -0.51
CA GLY A 144 6.42 17.66 0.71
C GLY A 144 5.41 16.71 1.35
N ILE A 145 5.21 15.51 0.79
CA ILE A 145 4.38 14.43 1.35
C ILE A 145 5.23 13.18 1.51
N ASP A 146 5.00 12.47 2.61
CA ASP A 146 5.50 11.10 2.80
C ASP A 146 4.61 10.11 2.04
N PHE A 147 5.09 9.65 0.89
CA PHE A 147 4.30 8.76 0.03
C PHE A 147 4.02 7.40 0.68
N GLU A 148 4.92 6.90 1.55
CA GLU A 148 4.66 5.65 2.27
C GLU A 148 3.51 5.82 3.27
N ARG A 149 3.50 6.94 4.01
CA ARG A 149 2.39 7.26 4.91
C ARG A 149 1.08 7.44 4.15
N PHE A 150 1.14 8.06 2.98
CA PHE A 150 -0.01 8.21 2.10
C PHE A 150 -0.58 6.83 1.67
N LEU A 151 0.28 5.89 1.26
CA LEU A 151 -0.12 4.51 0.96
C LEU A 151 -0.71 3.80 2.19
N GLU A 152 -0.13 3.96 3.37
CA GLU A 152 -0.67 3.37 4.59
C GLU A 152 -2.10 3.87 4.87
N ARG A 153 -2.31 5.20 4.79
CA ARG A 153 -3.63 5.81 5.04
C ARG A 153 -4.70 5.40 4.03
N SER A 154 -4.30 4.98 2.83
CA SER A 154 -5.23 4.45 1.81
C SER A 154 -5.82 3.09 2.17
N GLN A 155 -5.32 2.41 3.21
CA GLN A 155 -5.71 1.07 3.58
C GLN A 155 -5.51 0.00 2.48
N LEU A 156 -4.95 0.36 1.31
CA LEU A 156 -4.69 -0.58 0.21
C LEU A 156 -3.77 -1.73 0.63
N ARG A 157 -2.81 -1.46 1.54
CA ARG A 157 -1.87 -2.46 2.05
C ARG A 157 -2.46 -3.40 3.10
N ASN A 158 -3.50 -2.94 3.77
CA ASN A 158 -4.06 -3.55 4.99
C ASN A 158 -5.51 -3.99 4.77
N THR A 159 -5.89 -4.28 3.52
CA THR A 159 -7.26 -4.71 3.19
C THR A 159 -7.18 -6.05 2.47
N SER A 160 -7.70 -7.09 3.11
CA SER A 160 -7.79 -8.43 2.54
C SER A 160 -9.16 -8.65 1.88
N PHE A 161 -9.12 -9.24 0.68
CA PHE A 161 -10.33 -9.75 0.02
C PHE A 161 -10.92 -10.93 0.78
N VAL A 162 -12.25 -10.96 0.91
CA VAL A 162 -12.99 -12.07 1.52
C VAL A 162 -13.86 -12.78 0.49
N SER A 163 -14.78 -12.07 -0.14
CA SER A 163 -15.65 -12.64 -1.17
C SER A 163 -16.32 -11.55 -2.02
N LEU A 164 -16.82 -11.93 -3.20
CA LEU A 164 -17.79 -11.11 -3.93
C LEU A 164 -19.18 -11.29 -3.33
N GLY A 165 -19.98 -10.23 -3.33
CA GLY A 165 -21.37 -10.19 -2.89
C GLY A 165 -22.33 -10.02 -4.06
N ASN A 166 -23.38 -9.22 -3.86
CA ASN A 166 -24.38 -8.96 -4.89
C ASN A 166 -23.80 -8.13 -6.05
N VAL A 167 -24.38 -8.32 -7.25
CA VAL A 167 -24.09 -7.52 -8.45
C VAL A 167 -25.39 -6.92 -8.93
N GLU A 168 -25.49 -5.58 -8.87
CA GLU A 168 -26.70 -4.83 -9.19
C GLU A 168 -26.51 -3.98 -10.45
N HIS A 169 -27.42 -4.13 -11.40
CA HIS A 169 -27.44 -3.35 -12.63
C HIS A 169 -28.18 -2.02 -12.42
N ASN A 170 -27.44 -0.92 -12.54
CA ASN A 170 -27.92 0.45 -12.34
C ASN A 170 -27.83 1.22 -13.68
N GLY A 171 -28.73 0.87 -14.61
CA GLY A 171 -28.78 1.48 -15.94
C GLY A 171 -27.54 1.19 -16.77
N THR A 172 -26.71 2.20 -17.01
CA THR A 172 -25.46 2.09 -17.77
C THR A 172 -24.26 1.66 -16.92
N THR A 173 -24.44 1.54 -15.61
CA THR A 173 -23.39 1.15 -14.66
C THR A 173 -23.80 -0.11 -13.89
N VAL A 174 -22.82 -0.80 -13.33
CA VAL A 174 -23.05 -1.94 -12.44
C VAL A 174 -22.39 -1.68 -11.11
N THR A 175 -23.05 -2.00 -10.00
CA THR A 175 -22.47 -1.95 -8.67
C THR A 175 -22.27 -3.37 -8.17
N ALA A 176 -21.03 -3.73 -7.85
CA ALA A 176 -20.67 -5.02 -7.30
C ALA A 176 -20.18 -4.87 -5.86
N GLU A 177 -20.67 -5.73 -4.97
CA GLU A 177 -20.21 -5.78 -3.59
C GLU A 177 -18.91 -6.58 -3.49
N LEU A 178 -17.91 -5.99 -2.83
CA LEU A 178 -16.66 -6.62 -2.48
C LEU A 178 -16.55 -6.66 -0.95
N LYS A 179 -16.71 -7.85 -0.37
CA LYS A 179 -16.49 -8.05 1.06
C LYS A 179 -14.99 -8.10 1.32
N VAL A 180 -14.55 -7.25 2.23
CA VAL A 180 -13.16 -7.11 2.64
C VAL A 180 -13.06 -7.16 4.16
N ARG A 181 -11.83 -7.36 4.64
CA ARG A 181 -11.47 -7.24 6.05
C ARG A 181 -10.23 -6.38 6.16
N GLU A 182 -10.28 -5.37 7.03
CA GLU A 182 -9.09 -4.58 7.35
C GLU A 182 -8.18 -5.38 8.30
N ASP A 183 -6.90 -5.48 7.95
CA ASP A 183 -5.98 -6.48 8.49
C ASP A 183 -5.52 -6.17 9.92
N TYR A 184 -5.49 -4.91 10.34
CA TYR A 184 -5.15 -4.58 11.72
C TYR A 184 -6.33 -4.84 12.64
N THR A 185 -7.41 -4.08 12.47
CA THR A 185 -8.56 -4.09 13.37
C THR A 185 -9.47 -5.30 13.16
N GLN A 186 -9.21 -6.13 12.14
CA GLN A 186 -10.05 -7.24 11.70
C GLN A 186 -11.49 -6.81 11.34
N THR A 187 -11.68 -5.52 11.05
CA THR A 187 -12.99 -4.93 10.79
C THR A 187 -13.51 -5.39 9.42
N PRO A 188 -14.66 -6.08 9.35
CA PRO A 188 -15.28 -6.41 8.07
C PRO A 188 -15.91 -5.17 7.45
N PHE A 189 -15.79 -5.03 6.13
CA PHE A 189 -16.45 -3.97 5.38
C PHE A 189 -16.92 -4.47 4.01
N THR A 190 -17.97 -3.85 3.45
CA THR A 190 -18.43 -4.15 2.09
C THR A 190 -18.21 -2.94 1.20
N LEU A 191 -17.21 -3.02 0.33
CA LEU A 191 -16.92 -1.99 -0.67
C LEU A 191 -17.88 -2.15 -1.85
N GLN A 192 -18.35 -1.03 -2.40
CA GLN A 192 -19.23 -0.97 -3.55
C GLN A 192 -18.42 -0.57 -4.78
N LEU A 193 -17.96 -1.57 -5.54
CA LEU A 193 -17.23 -1.37 -6.78
C LEU A 193 -18.21 -0.94 -7.87
N VAL A 194 -17.94 0.16 -8.53
CA VAL A 194 -18.73 0.58 -9.69
C VAL A 194 -17.97 0.24 -10.96
N LEU A 195 -18.69 -0.46 -11.85
CA LEU A 195 -18.20 -0.90 -13.14
C LEU A 195 -18.92 -0.13 -14.25
N GLU A 196 -18.16 0.20 -15.28
CA GLU A 196 -18.64 0.82 -16.51
C GLU A 196 -18.19 0.01 -17.72
N GLN A 197 -18.93 0.11 -18.82
CA GLN A 197 -18.57 -0.54 -20.06
C GLN A 197 -17.50 0.27 -20.80
N SER A 198 -16.40 -0.39 -21.14
CA SER A 198 -15.34 0.11 -22.02
C SER A 198 -15.83 0.28 -23.47
N LYS A 199 -15.08 1.05 -24.27
CA LYS A 199 -15.35 1.29 -25.69
C LYS A 199 -15.43 0.01 -26.54
N ASP A 200 -14.69 -1.03 -26.18
CA ASP A 200 -14.69 -2.35 -26.84
C ASP A 200 -15.73 -3.34 -26.25
N GLY A 201 -16.51 -2.88 -25.25
CA GLY A 201 -17.66 -3.60 -24.70
C GLY A 201 -17.38 -4.47 -23.48
N HIS A 202 -16.14 -4.57 -22.98
CA HIS A 202 -15.88 -5.24 -21.69
C HIS A 202 -16.25 -4.34 -20.52
N TRP A 203 -16.48 -4.90 -19.34
CA TRP A 203 -16.71 -4.13 -18.11
C TRP A 203 -15.41 -3.91 -17.35
N GLN A 204 -15.25 -2.72 -16.77
CA GLN A 204 -14.08 -2.37 -15.97
C GLN A 204 -14.51 -1.63 -14.70
N VAL A 205 -13.82 -1.89 -13.58
CA VAL A 205 -14.01 -1.13 -12.33
C VAL A 205 -13.45 0.28 -12.54
N VAL A 206 -14.24 1.29 -12.23
CA VAL A 206 -13.88 2.70 -12.42
C VAL A 206 -13.76 3.47 -11.11
N TYR A 207 -14.50 3.08 -10.06
CA TYR A 207 -14.38 3.69 -8.73
C TYR A 207 -15.01 2.82 -7.65
N ILE A 208 -14.77 3.17 -6.38
CA ILE A 208 -15.37 2.55 -5.22
C ILE A 208 -16.29 3.58 -4.57
N LYS A 209 -17.61 3.37 -4.65
CA LYS A 209 -18.61 4.39 -4.29
C LYS A 209 -18.58 4.83 -2.83
N ASN A 210 -18.29 3.89 -1.93
CA ASN A 210 -18.28 4.11 -0.48
C ASN A 210 -16.87 4.01 0.12
N TYR A 211 -15.83 4.32 -0.66
CA TYR A 211 -14.45 4.26 -0.17
C TYR A 211 -14.18 5.26 0.96
N ARG A 212 -14.77 6.46 0.89
CA ARG A 212 -14.72 7.41 2.01
C ARG A 212 -15.27 6.82 3.30
N GLN A 213 -16.47 6.22 3.24
CA GLN A 213 -17.08 5.57 4.40
C GLN A 213 -16.19 4.48 4.98
N TYR A 214 -15.46 3.73 4.12
CA TYR A 214 -14.48 2.74 4.58
C TYR A 214 -13.36 3.40 5.38
N LEU A 215 -12.74 4.46 4.85
CA LEU A 215 -11.68 5.19 5.54
C LEU A 215 -12.16 5.79 6.88
N ASP A 216 -13.35 6.38 6.90
CA ASP A 216 -13.96 6.99 8.09
C ASP A 216 -14.33 5.95 9.15
N THR A 217 -14.59 4.70 8.74
CA THR A 217 -14.86 3.59 9.67
C THR A 217 -13.57 3.09 10.33
N ILE A 218 -12.48 2.99 9.56
CA ILE A 218 -11.23 2.39 10.03
C ILE A 218 -10.37 3.37 10.83
N ALA A 219 -10.29 4.63 10.38
CA ALA A 219 -9.35 5.60 10.95
C ALA A 219 -9.54 5.83 12.47
N PRO A 220 -10.77 5.96 13.02
CA PRO A 220 -10.95 6.12 14.47
C PRO A 220 -10.49 4.90 15.28
N LEU A 221 -10.69 3.68 14.76
CA LEU A 221 -10.27 2.45 15.41
C LEU A 221 -8.74 2.39 15.51
N GLN A 222 -8.05 2.62 14.38
CA GLN A 222 -6.59 2.66 14.34
C GLN A 222 -6.04 3.79 15.22
N ASN A 223 -6.63 4.98 15.18
CA ASN A 223 -6.20 6.12 15.98
C ASN A 223 -6.36 5.87 17.49
N SER A 224 -7.43 5.21 17.92
CA SER A 224 -7.61 4.85 19.33
C SER A 224 -6.55 3.88 19.81
N ASP A 225 -6.24 2.86 19.00
CA ASP A 225 -5.19 1.88 19.27
C ASP A 225 -3.81 2.54 19.32
N ILE A 226 -3.51 3.43 18.36
CA ILE A 226 -2.27 4.21 18.33
C ILE A 226 -2.14 5.08 19.59
N ALA A 227 -3.21 5.76 20.00
CA ALA A 227 -3.20 6.58 21.20
C ALA A 227 -2.91 5.73 22.46
N SER A 228 -3.57 4.59 22.59
CA SER A 228 -3.32 3.67 23.71
C SER A 228 -1.87 3.16 23.72
N TYR A 229 -1.32 2.82 22.55
CA TYR A 229 0.08 2.41 22.45
C TYR A 229 1.06 3.54 22.81
N ILE A 230 0.78 4.78 22.40
CA ILE A 230 1.58 5.95 22.79
C ILE A 230 1.57 6.11 24.31
N ASP A 231 0.40 6.13 24.93
CA ASP A 231 0.23 6.30 26.38
C ASP A 231 0.95 5.16 27.16
N ASN A 232 0.82 3.91 26.71
CA ASN A 232 1.46 2.74 27.34
C ASN A 232 3.00 2.72 27.19
N THR A 233 3.55 3.41 26.19
CA THR A 233 5.00 3.44 25.92
C THR A 233 5.67 4.74 26.34
N GLU A 234 4.91 5.74 26.79
CA GLU A 234 5.39 7.08 27.14
C GLU A 234 6.54 7.02 28.14
N SER A 235 6.33 6.38 29.29
CA SER A 235 7.34 6.27 30.35
C SER A 235 8.66 5.62 29.89
N ILE A 236 8.59 4.64 28.99
CA ILE A 236 9.77 4.01 28.39
C ILE A 236 10.48 5.01 27.49
N VAL A 237 9.75 5.67 26.60
CA VAL A 237 10.31 6.64 25.66
C VAL A 237 10.95 7.81 26.40
N GLU A 238 10.30 8.37 27.42
CA GLU A 238 10.82 9.47 28.23
C GLU A 238 12.11 9.11 28.97
N ALA A 239 12.14 7.95 29.64
CA ALA A 239 13.31 7.50 30.38
C ALA A 239 14.56 7.39 29.48
N TYR A 240 14.42 6.79 28.29
CA TYR A 240 15.55 6.68 27.36
C TYR A 240 15.86 7.99 26.63
N ASN A 241 14.87 8.86 26.40
CA ASN A 241 15.13 10.20 25.84
C ASN A 241 16.02 11.02 26.78
N TYR A 242 15.84 10.90 28.09
CA TYR A 242 16.73 11.50 29.08
C TYR A 242 18.18 11.01 28.89
N ASP A 243 18.39 9.70 28.79
CA ASP A 243 19.71 9.11 28.53
C ASP A 243 20.32 9.59 27.19
N PHE A 244 19.52 9.61 26.12
CA PHE A 244 19.97 10.06 24.80
C PHE A 244 20.35 11.54 24.77
N ILE A 245 19.71 12.40 25.56
CA ILE A 245 20.12 13.80 25.73
C ILE A 245 21.53 13.86 26.32
N ALA A 246 21.82 13.08 27.37
CA ALA A 246 23.14 13.01 27.98
C ALA A 246 24.20 12.46 27.01
N TYR A 247 23.89 11.40 26.27
CA TYR A 247 24.81 10.86 25.25
C TYR A 247 25.08 11.86 24.12
N ARG A 248 24.06 12.60 23.67
CA ARG A 248 24.22 13.64 22.64
C ARG A 248 25.14 14.76 23.13
N GLN A 249 25.03 15.16 24.39
CA GLN A 249 25.94 16.15 24.98
C GLN A 249 27.39 15.63 25.00
N ARG A 250 27.60 14.42 25.54
CA ARG A 250 28.94 13.79 25.58
C ARG A 250 29.53 13.58 24.18
N PHE A 251 28.69 13.22 23.20
CA PHE A 251 29.10 13.12 21.81
C PHE A 251 29.62 14.48 21.29
N ARG A 252 28.86 15.57 21.51
CA ARG A 252 29.25 16.92 21.09
C ARG A 252 30.57 17.36 21.71
N GLU A 253 30.77 17.09 23.00
CA GLU A 253 32.01 17.39 23.72
C GLU A 253 33.20 16.60 23.14
N LEU A 254 33.01 15.30 22.86
CA LEU A 254 34.05 14.44 22.29
C LEU A 254 34.35 14.76 20.82
N SER A 255 33.36 15.25 20.06
CA SER A 255 33.48 15.63 18.66
C SER A 255 33.94 17.08 18.45
N ALA A 256 34.09 17.87 19.52
CA ALA A 256 34.51 19.26 19.42
C ALA A 256 35.94 19.36 18.87
N THR A 257 36.10 20.09 17.77
CA THR A 257 37.40 20.29 17.11
C THR A 257 37.52 21.73 16.60
N ALA A 258 38.72 22.32 16.72
CA ALA A 258 38.97 23.68 16.23
C ALA A 258 39.17 23.74 14.70
N ASN A 259 39.61 22.64 14.10
CA ASN A 259 39.99 22.54 12.69
C ASN A 259 39.08 21.58 11.87
N GLY A 260 37.97 21.12 12.46
CA GLY A 260 37.04 20.19 11.83
C GLY A 260 37.53 18.75 11.70
N ARG A 261 38.66 18.36 12.32
CA ARG A 261 39.23 17.00 12.21
C ARG A 261 39.39 16.35 13.58
N LEU A 262 38.83 15.16 13.74
CA LEU A 262 38.98 14.36 14.96
C LEU A 262 40.37 13.74 15.02
N ASN A 263 41.04 13.87 16.17
CA ASN A 263 42.26 13.12 16.43
C ASN A 263 41.98 11.65 16.79
N GLU A 264 43.01 10.81 16.83
CA GLU A 264 42.87 9.37 17.10
C GLU A 264 42.21 9.08 18.46
N GLN A 265 42.57 9.83 19.50
CA GLN A 265 41.99 9.67 20.83
C GLN A 265 40.50 10.02 20.85
N GLN A 266 40.10 11.10 20.17
CA GLN A 266 38.70 11.50 20.02
C GLN A 266 37.90 10.45 19.25
N ARG A 267 38.42 9.94 18.13
CA ARG A 267 37.79 8.86 17.36
C ARG A 267 37.60 7.60 18.20
N SER A 268 38.62 7.20 18.97
CA SER A 268 38.55 6.06 19.88
C SER A 268 37.51 6.24 20.98
N ARG A 269 37.47 7.43 21.62
CA ARG A 269 36.48 7.75 22.67
C ARG A 269 35.05 7.80 22.13
N LEU A 270 34.84 8.41 20.96
CA LEU A 270 33.54 8.42 20.28
C LEU A 270 33.08 7.01 19.93
N ALA A 271 33.95 6.19 19.36
CA ALA A 271 33.63 4.80 19.05
C ALA A 271 33.21 4.02 20.31
N LYS A 272 33.93 4.20 21.43
CA LYS A 272 33.57 3.58 22.71
C LYS A 272 32.24 4.06 23.27
N LEU A 273 31.94 5.36 23.22
CA LEU A 273 30.63 5.90 23.64
C LEU A 273 29.50 5.24 22.85
N LEU A 274 29.64 5.19 21.53
CA LEU A 274 28.61 4.64 20.66
C LEU A 274 28.42 3.13 20.85
N GLU A 275 29.52 2.37 20.92
CA GLU A 275 29.51 0.91 21.01
C GLU A 275 29.05 0.41 22.38
N ASN A 276 29.49 1.05 23.46
CA ASN A 276 29.28 0.54 24.82
C ASN A 276 28.07 1.18 25.52
N GLU A 277 27.59 2.33 25.06
CA GLU A 277 26.53 3.08 25.74
C GLU A 277 25.33 3.33 24.81
N VAL A 278 25.54 3.99 23.66
CA VAL A 278 24.42 4.41 22.79
C VAL A 278 23.72 3.22 22.13
N ILE A 279 24.45 2.34 21.44
CA ILE A 279 23.86 1.17 20.78
C ILE A 279 23.18 0.23 21.79
N PRO A 280 23.80 -0.10 22.94
CA PRO A 280 23.12 -0.88 23.98
C PRO A 280 21.86 -0.22 24.53
N ALA A 281 21.86 1.10 24.75
CA ALA A 281 20.67 1.82 25.19
C ALA A 281 19.54 1.78 24.16
N LEU A 282 19.85 1.96 22.86
CA LEU A 282 18.88 1.82 21.77
C LEU A 282 18.25 0.42 21.75
N LYS A 283 19.08 -0.64 21.85
CA LYS A 283 18.60 -2.03 21.89
C LYS A 283 17.73 -2.29 23.12
N LYS A 284 18.13 -1.80 24.28
CA LYS A 284 17.40 -1.98 25.53
C LYS A 284 16.06 -1.23 25.51
N ARG A 285 16.01 -0.03 24.92
CA ARG A 285 14.76 0.68 24.66
C ARG A 285 13.84 -0.14 23.77
N GLN A 286 14.35 -0.66 22.64
CA GLN A 286 13.54 -1.48 21.74
C GLN A 286 13.01 -2.74 22.43
N GLN A 287 13.87 -3.47 23.15
CA GLN A 287 13.44 -4.65 23.92
C GLN A 287 12.32 -4.31 24.91
N ARG A 288 12.43 -3.18 25.62
CA ARG A 288 11.40 -2.70 26.54
C ARG A 288 10.09 -2.34 25.83
N LEU A 289 10.16 -1.82 24.61
CA LEU A 289 8.98 -1.54 23.79
C LEU A 289 8.36 -2.85 23.27
N ASP A 290 9.17 -3.84 22.91
CA ASP A 290 8.71 -5.15 22.44
C ASP A 290 8.01 -5.97 23.54
N GLU A 291 8.26 -5.64 24.82
CA GLU A 291 7.54 -6.21 25.98
C GLU A 291 6.11 -5.67 26.13
N ILE A 292 5.78 -4.56 25.46
CA ILE A 292 4.45 -3.95 25.50
C ILE A 292 3.60 -4.60 24.40
N ASP A 293 2.44 -5.12 24.78
CA ASP A 293 1.47 -5.61 23.80
C ASP A 293 1.04 -4.48 22.87
N VAL A 294 1.12 -4.72 21.55
CA VAL A 294 0.87 -3.72 20.52
C VAL A 294 -0.56 -3.90 20.02
N PRO A 295 -1.48 -2.97 20.33
CA PRO A 295 -2.83 -2.98 19.79
C PRO A 295 -2.81 -3.10 18.26
N ALA A 296 -3.78 -3.79 17.69
CA ALA A 296 -3.70 -4.18 16.29
C ALA A 296 -3.61 -2.95 15.36
N GLY A 297 -4.40 -1.90 15.62
CA GLY A 297 -4.33 -0.63 14.89
C GLY A 297 -3.03 0.16 15.07
N ALA A 298 -2.23 -0.14 16.10
CA ALA A 298 -0.94 0.51 16.39
C ALA A 298 0.27 -0.20 15.76
N GLN A 299 0.05 -1.35 15.11
CA GLN A 299 1.10 -2.19 14.53
C GLN A 299 2.01 -1.43 13.55
N TYR A 300 1.43 -0.53 12.74
CA TYR A 300 2.22 0.31 11.84
C TYR A 300 3.19 1.22 12.59
N LEU A 301 2.72 1.95 13.61
CA LEU A 301 3.56 2.83 14.42
C LEU A 301 4.68 2.05 15.13
N ALA A 302 4.35 0.89 15.71
CA ALA A 302 5.33 0.04 16.37
C ALA A 302 6.44 -0.41 15.40
N ARG A 303 6.08 -0.87 14.19
CA ARG A 303 7.06 -1.25 13.16
C ARG A 303 7.92 -0.08 12.70
N GLN A 304 7.35 1.11 12.54
CA GLN A 304 8.14 2.31 12.19
C GLN A 304 9.16 2.65 13.28
N ARG A 305 8.77 2.60 14.56
CA ARG A 305 9.68 2.79 15.70
C ARG A 305 10.82 1.76 15.74
N GLN A 306 10.50 0.50 15.48
CA GLN A 306 11.49 -0.56 15.37
C GLN A 306 12.46 -0.30 14.21
N GLN A 307 11.92 0.01 13.02
CA GLN A 307 12.72 0.27 11.82
C GLN A 307 13.64 1.50 11.99
N SER A 308 13.15 2.57 12.61
CA SER A 308 13.99 3.74 12.99
C SER A 308 15.16 3.26 13.86
N THR A 309 14.88 2.55 14.96
CA THR A 309 15.92 2.07 15.89
C THR A 309 16.95 1.17 15.21
N GLU A 310 16.51 0.20 14.39
CA GLU A 310 17.41 -0.68 13.64
C GLU A 310 18.27 0.10 12.64
N THR A 311 17.69 1.09 11.96
CA THR A 311 18.41 1.93 11.00
C THR A 311 19.43 2.84 11.72
N THR A 312 19.06 3.41 12.86
CA THR A 312 19.97 4.17 13.74
C THR A 312 21.16 3.32 14.17
N ILE A 313 20.92 2.08 14.62
CA ILE A 313 21.98 1.16 15.04
C ILE A 313 22.92 0.85 13.87
N LYS A 314 22.39 0.55 12.69
CA LYS A 314 23.20 0.30 11.48
C LYS A 314 24.04 1.54 11.12
N ALA A 315 23.44 2.73 11.15
CA ALA A 315 24.14 3.98 10.91
C ALA A 315 25.31 4.17 11.89
N TRP A 316 25.10 3.91 13.19
CA TRP A 316 26.17 3.98 14.19
C TRP A 316 27.25 2.92 14.00
N GLN A 317 26.91 1.70 13.59
CA GLN A 317 27.89 0.66 13.30
C GLN A 317 28.83 1.06 12.17
N HIS A 318 28.28 1.58 11.06
CA HIS A 318 29.09 2.12 9.96
C HIS A 318 29.91 3.33 10.40
N PHE A 319 29.34 4.23 11.20
CA PHE A 319 30.07 5.39 11.72
C PHE A 319 31.26 4.98 12.62
N ILE A 320 31.06 4.01 13.52
CA ILE A 320 32.13 3.44 14.35
C ILE A 320 33.24 2.84 13.49
N LYS A 321 32.87 2.08 12.44
CA LYS A 321 33.84 1.52 11.50
C LYS A 321 34.63 2.61 10.78
N GLY A 322 33.96 3.66 10.31
CA GLY A 322 34.58 4.86 9.76
C GLY A 322 35.57 5.54 10.74
N LEU A 323 35.21 5.64 12.03
CA LEU A 323 36.10 6.20 13.06
C LEU A 323 37.36 5.35 13.29
N ARG A 324 37.24 4.02 13.27
CA ARG A 324 38.33 3.07 13.51
C ARG A 324 39.28 2.95 12.33
N GLU A 325 38.71 2.83 11.13
CA GLU A 325 39.45 2.56 9.90
C GLU A 325 39.81 3.84 9.13
N ASN A 326 39.31 5.00 9.57
CA ASN A 326 39.40 6.27 8.84
C ASN A 326 38.84 6.17 7.41
N SER A 327 37.74 5.43 7.24
CA SER A 327 37.14 5.12 5.94
C SER A 327 36.04 6.11 5.57
N GLN A 328 36.25 6.86 4.49
CA GLN A 328 35.24 7.79 3.95
C GLN A 328 34.00 7.05 3.44
N ALA A 329 34.17 5.86 2.86
CA ALA A 329 33.05 5.05 2.35
C ALA A 329 32.09 4.66 3.49
N GLU A 330 32.62 4.27 4.64
CA GLU A 330 31.83 3.93 5.83
C GLU A 330 31.06 5.15 6.37
N PHE A 331 31.67 6.33 6.37
CA PHE A 331 30.96 7.57 6.74
C PHE A 331 29.84 7.90 5.76
N SER A 332 30.06 7.74 4.45
CA SER A 332 29.01 7.96 3.44
C SER A 332 27.85 6.97 3.57
N THR A 333 28.12 5.71 3.90
CA THR A 333 27.07 4.72 4.20
C THR A 333 26.32 5.09 5.49
N ALA A 334 27.02 5.47 6.55
CA ALA A 334 26.39 5.93 7.80
C ALA A 334 25.48 7.15 7.58
N GLU A 335 25.93 8.12 6.79
CA GLU A 335 25.14 9.31 6.44
C GLU A 335 23.89 8.94 5.64
N THR A 336 24.00 8.00 4.70
CA THR A 336 22.86 7.52 3.90
C THR A 336 21.81 6.86 4.79
N LEU A 337 22.24 5.99 5.70
CA LEU A 337 21.36 5.33 6.67
C LEU A 337 20.72 6.35 7.62
N HIS A 338 21.48 7.36 8.08
CA HIS A 338 20.92 8.41 8.93
C HIS A 338 19.85 9.25 8.20
N LYS A 339 20.04 9.55 6.91
CA LYS A 339 19.01 10.22 6.09
C LYS A 339 17.75 9.37 5.93
N GLN A 340 17.88 8.05 5.79
CA GLN A 340 16.75 7.12 5.77
C GLN A 340 16.02 7.09 7.12
N GLU A 341 16.79 7.03 8.21
CA GLU A 341 16.27 7.04 9.57
C GLU A 341 15.50 8.34 9.87
N LEU A 342 16.02 9.51 9.48
CA LEU A 342 15.31 10.78 9.63
C LEU A 342 13.95 10.80 8.91
N ALA A 343 13.87 10.17 7.73
CA ALA A 343 12.60 10.07 7.02
C ALA A 343 11.58 9.20 7.78
N ILE A 344 12.04 8.12 8.42
CA ILE A 344 11.24 7.26 9.29
C ILE A 344 10.82 8.00 10.56
N ASP A 345 11.73 8.72 11.21
CA ASP A 345 11.43 9.49 12.44
C ASP A 345 10.39 10.59 12.19
N LEU A 346 10.55 11.34 11.09
CA LEU A 346 9.53 12.31 10.67
C LEU A 346 8.17 11.65 10.45
N ARG A 347 8.13 10.42 9.96
CA ARG A 347 6.88 9.64 9.80
C ARG A 347 6.28 9.23 11.13
N ILE A 348 7.10 8.83 12.08
CA ILE A 348 6.66 8.52 13.45
C ILE A 348 6.04 9.76 14.08
N GLN A 349 6.70 10.91 13.99
CA GLN A 349 6.21 12.19 14.51
C GLN A 349 4.88 12.58 13.87
N ASP A 350 4.80 12.43 12.55
CA ASP A 350 3.60 12.64 11.74
C ASP A 350 2.40 11.81 12.22
N ILE A 351 2.60 10.52 12.49
CA ILE A 351 1.56 9.60 13.01
C ILE A 351 1.11 10.08 14.39
N ILE A 352 2.06 10.30 15.31
CA ILE A 352 1.78 10.74 16.69
C ILE A 352 1.00 12.06 16.69
N HIS A 353 1.45 13.04 15.90
CA HIS A 353 0.82 14.35 15.79
C HIS A 353 -0.61 14.24 15.25
N HIS A 354 -0.82 13.46 14.19
CA HIS A 354 -2.16 13.24 13.64
C HIS A 354 -3.09 12.59 14.66
N THR A 355 -2.64 11.56 15.38
CA THR A 355 -3.44 10.93 16.42
C THR A 355 -3.77 11.89 17.56
N ALA A 356 -2.84 12.75 17.95
CA ALA A 356 -3.08 13.79 18.96
C ALA A 356 -4.15 14.80 18.51
N ILE A 357 -4.12 15.24 17.24
CA ILE A 357 -5.18 16.08 16.67
C ILE A 357 -6.50 15.33 16.65
N SER A 358 -6.50 14.07 16.21
CA SER A 358 -7.72 13.25 16.12
C SER A 358 -8.40 13.00 17.47
N LYS A 359 -7.64 12.81 18.55
CA LYS A 359 -8.16 12.66 19.92
C LYS A 359 -8.95 13.89 20.40
N ASN A 360 -8.64 15.07 19.86
CA ASN A 360 -9.31 16.33 20.21
C ASN A 360 -10.57 16.59 19.38
N ILE A 361 -10.90 15.72 18.42
CA ILE A 361 -12.15 15.81 17.66
C ILE A 361 -13.24 15.12 18.51
N PRO A 362 -14.33 15.81 18.90
CA PRO A 362 -15.43 15.15 19.59
C PRO A 362 -15.99 14.05 18.70
N ASN A 363 -16.22 12.85 19.27
CA ASN A 363 -16.89 11.75 18.57
C ASN A 363 -18.18 12.29 17.93
N LEU A 364 -18.19 12.42 16.60
CA LEU A 364 -19.40 12.82 15.89
C LEU A 364 -20.37 11.63 15.92
N PRO A 365 -21.66 11.89 16.20
CA PRO A 365 -22.67 10.86 16.40
C PRO A 365 -22.97 10.03 15.14
#